data_AF-A0A7C5XSB1-F1
#
_entry.id   AF-A0A7C5XSB1-F1
#
_cell.length_a   1.000
_cell.length_b   1.000
_cell.length_c   1.000
_cell.angle_alpha   90.00
_cell.angle_beta   90.00
_cell.angle_gamma   90.00
#
_symmetry.space_group_name_H-M   'P 1'
#
loop_
_entity.id
_entity.type
_entity.pdbx_description
1 polymer ?
#
loop_
_entity_poly.entity_id
_entity_poly.type
_entity_poly.pdbx_seq_one_letter_code
_entity_poly.pdbx_strand_id
1 'polypeptide(L)'
;MKIKLHELTISGDVFPHSEGEEDQFYELSALVLDELFTSQPREVEVTEGSILLGSVLASKNVFGVLENVSLFPFQPRHRYSSGDVTSVVSESLTIALLKDVFKVDLRKVVPGRTAKFVGAFTDLYVPPESLGELERVFDGRRALFVEIRGSATGRGMYEKAEKAFRTLEAVRYPRAFGMVSFVTRGSIGLVYVR
;
A
#
# COMPACT_ATOMS: atom_id res chain seq x y z
N MET A 1 -14.45 11.36 -3.14
CA MET A 1 -13.12 12.04 -3.26
C MET A 1 -12.38 11.43 -4.43
N LYS A 2 -11.89 12.28 -5.36
CA LYS A 2 -11.06 11.83 -6.48
C LYS A 2 -9.60 11.67 -6.06
N ILE A 3 -8.96 10.59 -6.50
CA ILE A 3 -7.55 10.27 -6.24
C ILE A 3 -6.88 9.92 -7.55
N LYS A 4 -5.63 10.36 -7.73
CA LYS A 4 -4.77 9.90 -8.82
C LYS A 4 -4.17 8.55 -8.44
N LEU A 5 -4.50 7.53 -9.20
CA LEU A 5 -4.00 6.17 -9.01
C LEU A 5 -2.98 5.84 -10.10
N HIS A 6 -1.76 5.53 -9.68
CA HIS A 6 -0.71 4.96 -10.52
C HIS A 6 -0.62 3.46 -10.24
N GLU A 7 -0.34 2.67 -11.27
CA GLU A 7 -0.30 1.22 -11.16
C GLU A 7 0.88 0.66 -11.95
N LEU A 8 1.60 -0.27 -11.34
CA LEU A 8 2.72 -0.96 -11.96
C LEU A 8 2.66 -2.43 -11.58
N THR A 9 2.91 -3.32 -12.54
CA THR A 9 3.02 -4.76 -12.29
C THR A 9 4.46 -5.19 -12.55
N ILE A 10 5.05 -5.91 -11.60
CA ILE A 10 6.41 -6.45 -11.70
C ILE A 10 6.38 -7.97 -11.49
N SER A 11 7.29 -8.68 -12.16
CA SER A 11 7.52 -10.10 -11.87
C SER A 11 8.19 -10.23 -10.51
N GLY A 12 7.77 -11.18 -9.70
CA GLY A 12 8.47 -11.55 -8.48
C GLY A 12 9.89 -12.07 -8.71
N ASP A 13 10.23 -12.52 -9.91
CA ASP A 13 11.59 -12.98 -10.24
C ASP A 13 12.63 -11.84 -10.19
N VAL A 14 12.19 -10.58 -10.10
CA VAL A 14 13.09 -9.42 -9.97
C VAL A 14 13.53 -9.18 -8.53
N PHE A 15 12.95 -9.87 -7.54
CA PHE A 15 13.34 -9.69 -6.14
C PHE A 15 14.64 -10.45 -5.87
N PRO A 16 15.64 -9.80 -5.23
CA PRO A 16 16.88 -10.47 -4.86
C PRO A 16 16.63 -11.66 -3.94
N HIS A 17 17.37 -12.76 -4.16
CA HIS A 17 17.16 -14.03 -3.45
C HIS A 17 18.38 -14.48 -2.63
N SER A 18 19.48 -13.72 -2.64
CA SER A 18 20.67 -14.04 -1.86
C SER A 18 21.03 -12.96 -0.84
N GLU A 19 21.57 -13.37 0.31
CA GLU A 19 21.88 -12.48 1.45
C GLU A 19 22.94 -11.41 1.12
N GLY A 20 23.67 -11.54 0.01
CA GLY A 20 24.68 -10.57 -0.44
C GLY A 20 24.13 -9.43 -1.31
N GLU A 21 22.81 -9.35 -1.52
CA GLU A 21 22.18 -8.46 -2.50
C GLU A 21 21.36 -7.32 -1.86
N GLU A 22 21.71 -6.90 -0.64
CA GLU A 22 20.98 -5.84 0.06
C GLU A 22 20.89 -4.53 -0.73
N ASP A 23 21.97 -4.15 -1.43
CA ASP A 23 22.01 -2.96 -2.28
C ASP A 23 21.04 -3.07 -3.47
N GLN A 24 20.73 -4.27 -3.94
CA GLN A 24 19.84 -4.49 -5.08
C GLN A 24 18.37 -4.19 -4.73
N PHE A 25 17.94 -4.42 -3.49
CA PHE A 25 16.58 -4.03 -3.07
C PHE A 25 16.42 -2.51 -3.09
N TYR A 26 17.47 -1.76 -2.74
CA TYR A 26 17.46 -0.30 -2.80
C TYR A 26 17.38 0.19 -4.25
N GLU A 27 18.20 -0.37 -5.15
CA GLU A 27 18.17 -0.04 -6.58
C GLU A 27 16.81 -0.37 -7.22
N LEU A 28 16.27 -1.57 -6.95
CA LEU A 28 14.93 -1.96 -7.37
C LEU A 28 13.88 -0.98 -6.87
N SER A 29 13.99 -0.54 -5.62
CA SER A 29 13.05 0.42 -5.03
C SER A 29 13.07 1.77 -5.73
N ALA A 30 14.26 2.24 -6.12
CA ALA A 30 14.39 3.47 -6.88
C ALA A 30 13.73 3.36 -8.26
N LEU A 31 14.08 2.31 -9.02
CA LEU A 31 13.53 2.06 -10.35
C LEU A 31 12.00 1.92 -10.34
N VAL A 32 11.47 1.14 -9.40
CA VAL A 32 10.03 0.89 -9.29
C VAL A 32 9.26 2.16 -8.94
N LEU A 33 9.76 2.98 -8.01
CA LEU A 33 9.09 4.22 -7.64
C LEU A 33 9.15 5.28 -8.74
N ASP A 34 10.29 5.39 -9.44
CA ASP A 34 10.45 6.30 -10.56
C ASP A 34 9.48 5.92 -11.70
N GLU A 35 9.41 4.65 -12.07
CA GLU A 35 8.50 4.17 -13.11
C GLU A 35 7.03 4.36 -12.70
N LEU A 36 6.69 3.99 -11.46
CA LEU A 36 5.33 4.09 -10.94
C LEU A 36 4.81 5.53 -10.97
N PHE A 37 5.57 6.50 -10.49
CA PHE A 37 5.12 7.89 -10.42
C PHE A 37 5.34 8.69 -11.72
N THR A 38 6.07 8.14 -12.69
CA THR A 38 6.15 8.66 -14.07
C THR A 38 5.02 8.15 -14.96
N SER A 39 4.44 6.99 -14.60
CA SER A 39 3.29 6.42 -15.30
C SER A 39 2.08 7.36 -15.32
N GLN A 40 1.26 7.26 -16.38
CA GLN A 40 0.05 8.07 -16.51
C GLN A 40 -0.98 7.65 -15.44
N PRO A 41 -1.38 8.54 -14.52
CA PRO A 41 -2.36 8.18 -13.51
C PRO A 41 -3.76 8.06 -14.11
N ARG A 42 -4.58 7.15 -13.56
CA ARG A 42 -6.03 7.19 -13.73
C ARG A 42 -6.71 7.88 -12.55
N GLU A 43 -7.76 8.64 -12.82
CA GLU A 43 -8.61 9.18 -11.76
C GLU A 43 -9.55 8.08 -11.24
N VAL A 44 -9.57 7.89 -9.93
CA VAL A 44 -10.50 6.99 -9.26
C VAL A 44 -11.22 7.72 -8.14
N GLU A 45 -12.37 7.20 -7.75
CA GLU A 45 -13.17 7.78 -6.67
C GLU A 45 -13.25 6.84 -5.46
N VAL A 46 -13.05 7.41 -4.28
CA VAL A 46 -13.30 6.76 -2.98
C VAL A 46 -14.30 7.58 -2.18
N THR A 47 -15.16 6.90 -1.45
CA THR A 47 -16.22 7.52 -0.64
C THR A 47 -15.74 7.80 0.79
N GLU A 48 -16.30 8.81 1.43
CA GLU A 48 -15.99 9.12 2.84
C GLU A 48 -16.33 7.96 3.76
N GLY A 49 -17.44 7.25 3.51
CA GLY A 49 -17.83 6.07 4.26
C GLY A 49 -16.78 4.95 4.21
N SER A 50 -16.18 4.71 3.04
CA SER A 50 -15.11 3.72 2.89
C SER A 50 -13.80 4.17 3.53
N ILE A 51 -13.49 5.47 3.54
CA ILE A 51 -12.34 6.03 4.27
C ILE A 51 -12.52 5.84 5.78
N LEU A 52 -13.71 6.14 6.33
CA LEU A 52 -14.02 5.92 7.74
C LEU A 52 -13.96 4.43 8.11
N LEU A 53 -14.46 3.55 7.25
CA LEU A 53 -14.35 2.12 7.48
C LEU A 53 -12.88 1.65 7.47
N GLY A 54 -12.07 2.19 6.56
CA GLY A 54 -10.64 1.95 6.51
C GLY A 54 -9.91 2.41 7.78
N SER A 55 -10.33 3.53 8.37
CA SER A 55 -9.73 4.03 9.61
C SER A 55 -10.03 3.17 10.83
N VAL A 56 -11.21 2.55 10.88
CA VAL A 56 -11.53 1.54 11.90
C VAL A 56 -10.61 0.33 11.75
N LEU A 57 -10.20 0.00 10.53
CA LEU A 57 -9.32 -1.12 10.21
C LEU A 57 -7.83 -0.81 10.41
N ALA A 58 -7.46 0.48 10.51
CA ALA A 58 -6.09 0.96 10.66
C ALA A 58 -5.40 0.45 11.94
N SER A 59 -4.08 0.51 11.94
CA SER A 59 -3.19 0.04 13.00
C SER A 59 -3.17 0.94 14.24
N LYS A 60 -3.60 2.21 14.09
CA LYS A 60 -3.58 3.23 15.15
C LYS A 60 -4.89 4.00 15.19
N ASN A 61 -5.23 4.51 16.37
CA ASN A 61 -6.37 5.38 16.56
C ASN A 61 -5.96 6.84 16.36
N VAL A 62 -6.45 7.46 15.29
CA VAL A 62 -6.28 8.89 15.00
C VAL A 62 -7.67 9.49 14.83
N PHE A 63 -7.94 10.59 15.51
CA PHE A 63 -9.20 11.33 15.37
C PHE A 63 -9.18 12.22 14.13
N GLY A 64 -10.36 12.52 13.57
CA GLY A 64 -10.49 13.43 12.42
C GLY A 64 -9.88 12.89 11.14
N VAL A 65 -10.02 11.59 10.84
CA VAL A 65 -9.33 10.98 9.68
C VAL A 65 -9.76 11.60 8.36
N LEU A 66 -11.03 11.95 8.18
CA LEU A 66 -11.50 12.64 6.97
C LEU A 66 -10.82 14.01 6.77
N GLU A 67 -10.66 14.78 7.85
CA GLU A 67 -9.96 16.06 7.84
C GLU A 67 -8.47 15.86 7.55
N ASN A 68 -7.84 14.85 8.15
CA ASN A 68 -6.45 14.53 7.89
C ASN A 68 -6.23 14.09 6.44
N VAL A 69 -7.14 13.29 5.87
CA VAL A 69 -7.11 12.88 4.46
C VAL A 69 -7.27 14.08 3.53
N SER A 70 -8.22 14.98 3.81
CA SER A 70 -8.46 16.16 2.96
C SER A 70 -7.29 17.15 3.02
N LEU A 71 -6.64 17.28 4.17
CA LEU A 71 -5.47 18.13 4.36
C LEU A 71 -4.16 17.49 3.88
N PHE A 72 -4.11 16.16 3.74
CA PHE A 72 -2.89 15.41 3.40
C PHE A 72 -2.14 15.95 2.16
N PRO A 73 -2.82 16.34 1.06
CA PRO A 73 -2.14 16.94 -0.10
C PRO A 73 -1.54 18.32 0.18
N PHE A 74 -2.09 19.06 1.14
CA PHE A 74 -1.78 20.46 1.43
C PHE A 74 -0.83 20.65 2.63
N GLN A 75 -0.45 19.58 3.33
CA GLN A 75 0.40 19.70 4.51
C GLN A 75 1.78 20.28 4.15
N PRO A 76 2.30 21.30 4.87
CA PRO A 76 3.64 21.83 4.64
C PRO A 76 4.72 20.76 4.85
N ARG A 77 5.84 20.83 4.11
CA ARG A 77 6.96 19.87 4.23
C ARG A 77 7.60 19.81 5.63
N HIS A 78 7.28 20.75 6.51
CA HIS A 78 8.04 21.02 7.76
C HIS A 78 7.16 21.09 9.02
N ARG A 79 5.84 20.93 8.90
CA ARG A 79 4.91 21.15 10.03
C ARG A 79 3.76 20.14 9.98
N TYR A 80 3.70 19.28 11.00
CA TYR A 80 2.52 18.50 11.44
C TYR A 80 2.12 17.20 10.72
N SER A 81 2.98 16.53 9.95
CA SER A 81 2.72 15.11 9.60
C SER A 81 3.34 14.20 10.66
N SER A 82 2.60 13.95 11.75
CA SER A 82 2.94 12.84 12.64
C SER A 82 3.02 11.55 11.80
N GLY A 83 4.03 10.72 12.07
CA GLY A 83 4.17 9.42 11.41
C GLY A 83 2.92 8.54 11.62
N ASP A 84 2.24 8.72 12.76
CA ASP A 84 1.00 8.02 13.10
C ASP A 84 -0.15 8.45 12.20
N VAL A 85 -0.35 9.77 12.03
CA VAL A 85 -1.36 10.34 11.13
C VAL A 85 -1.11 9.88 9.70
N THR A 86 0.15 9.94 9.25
CA THR A 86 0.53 9.50 7.90
C THR A 86 0.22 8.02 7.69
N SER A 87 0.50 7.17 8.68
CA SER A 87 0.19 5.74 8.61
C SER A 87 -1.31 5.51 8.51
N VAL A 88 -2.12 6.11 9.40
CA VAL A 88 -3.57 5.91 9.42
C VAL A 88 -4.23 6.46 8.16
N VAL A 89 -3.81 7.63 7.66
CA VAL A 89 -4.30 8.18 6.39
C VAL A 89 -4.02 7.20 5.24
N SER A 90 -2.80 6.67 5.17
CA SER A 90 -2.38 5.77 4.09
C SER A 90 -3.11 4.43 4.14
N GLU A 91 -3.28 3.87 5.34
CA GLU A 91 -4.04 2.65 5.59
C GLU A 91 -5.52 2.85 5.21
N SER A 92 -6.13 3.94 5.69
CA SER A 92 -7.53 4.26 5.41
C SER A 92 -7.80 4.44 3.91
N LEU A 93 -6.92 5.17 3.22
CA LEU A 93 -7.03 5.38 1.78
C LEU A 93 -6.84 4.10 0.98
N THR A 94 -5.86 3.28 1.33
CA THR A 94 -5.63 1.99 0.66
C THR A 94 -6.81 1.05 0.85
N ILE A 95 -7.35 0.96 2.07
CA ILE A 95 -8.51 0.11 2.36
C ILE A 95 -9.77 0.63 1.66
N ALA A 96 -9.95 1.95 1.60
CA ALA A 96 -11.05 2.56 0.84
C ALA A 96 -10.92 2.23 -0.65
N LEU A 97 -9.71 2.27 -1.20
CA LEU A 97 -9.43 1.91 -2.60
C LEU A 97 -9.74 0.44 -2.88
N LEU A 98 -9.31 -0.48 -2.00
CA LEU A 98 -9.64 -1.90 -2.09
C LEU A 98 -11.15 -2.12 -2.17
N LYS A 99 -11.91 -1.42 -1.33
CA LYS A 99 -13.38 -1.53 -1.30
C LYS A 99 -14.06 -0.88 -2.50
N ASP A 100 -13.79 0.39 -2.77
CA ASP A 100 -14.58 1.19 -3.70
C ASP A 100 -14.15 0.99 -5.15
N VAL A 101 -12.85 0.80 -5.40
CA VAL A 101 -12.32 0.61 -6.76
C VAL A 101 -12.25 -0.87 -7.08
N PHE A 102 -11.57 -1.65 -6.23
CA PHE A 102 -11.33 -3.07 -6.53
C PHE A 102 -12.44 -4.01 -6.04
N LYS A 103 -13.48 -3.48 -5.41
CA LYS A 103 -14.65 -4.24 -4.92
C LYS A 103 -14.28 -5.40 -3.98
N VAL A 104 -13.22 -5.22 -3.19
CA VAL A 104 -12.78 -6.19 -2.19
C VAL A 104 -13.78 -6.27 -1.04
N ASP A 105 -14.15 -7.48 -0.65
CA ASP A 105 -15.00 -7.70 0.53
C ASP A 105 -14.17 -7.58 1.82
N LEU A 106 -14.21 -6.39 2.42
CA LEU A 106 -13.47 -6.05 3.63
C LEU A 106 -13.84 -6.90 4.86
N ARG A 107 -15.00 -7.58 4.88
CA ARG A 107 -15.43 -8.38 6.05
C ARG A 107 -14.50 -9.55 6.36
N LYS A 108 -13.73 -10.01 5.35
CA LYS A 108 -12.78 -11.11 5.47
C LYS A 108 -11.33 -10.66 5.40
N VAL A 109 -11.09 -9.36 5.25
CA VAL A 109 -9.74 -8.80 5.26
C VAL A 109 -9.22 -8.81 6.69
N VAL A 110 -8.01 -9.32 6.87
CA VAL A 110 -7.37 -9.43 8.19
C VAL A 110 -6.29 -8.35 8.30
N PRO A 111 -6.44 -7.35 9.19
CA PRO A 111 -5.41 -6.35 9.40
C PRO A 111 -4.28 -6.88 10.29
N GLY A 112 -3.02 -6.73 9.86
CA GLY A 112 -1.82 -7.22 10.55
C GLY A 112 -1.35 -6.38 11.74
N ARG A 113 -2.27 -5.75 12.48
CA ARG A 113 -2.03 -4.65 13.44
C ARG A 113 -0.91 -4.91 14.45
N THR A 114 -0.79 -6.13 14.95
CA THR A 114 0.10 -6.48 16.07
C THR A 114 1.42 -7.08 15.61
N ALA A 115 1.46 -7.67 14.41
CA ALA A 115 2.61 -8.42 13.90
C ALA A 115 3.51 -7.60 12.95
N LYS A 116 3.05 -6.43 12.49
CA LYS A 116 3.82 -5.43 11.71
C LYS A 116 5.15 -5.04 12.35
N PHE A 117 5.22 -5.03 13.69
CA PHE A 117 6.42 -4.64 14.44
C PHE A 117 7.52 -5.71 14.45
N VAL A 118 7.17 -6.97 14.15
CA VAL A 118 8.11 -8.10 14.14
C VAL A 118 8.70 -8.32 12.74
N GLY A 119 8.21 -7.62 11.71
CA GLY A 119 8.65 -7.79 10.32
C GLY A 119 8.27 -9.13 9.70
N ALA A 120 7.44 -9.92 10.40
CA ALA A 120 7.02 -11.26 9.99
C ALA A 120 5.65 -11.30 9.30
N PHE A 121 4.94 -10.16 9.23
CA PHE A 121 3.58 -10.07 8.71
C PHE A 121 3.36 -8.75 7.97
N THR A 122 2.46 -8.80 6.99
CA THR A 122 2.07 -7.63 6.20
C THR A 122 1.00 -6.77 6.86
N ASP A 123 0.78 -5.58 6.31
CA ASP A 123 -0.24 -4.65 6.78
C ASP A 123 -1.65 -5.21 6.67
N LEU A 124 -1.97 -5.86 5.55
CA LEU A 124 -3.24 -6.56 5.35
C LEU A 124 -3.01 -7.93 4.70
N TYR A 125 -3.90 -8.85 5.05
CA TYR A 125 -4.13 -10.10 4.33
C TYR A 125 -5.53 -10.09 3.73
N VAL A 126 -5.62 -10.35 2.43
CA VAL A 126 -6.89 -10.47 1.70
C VAL A 126 -7.02 -11.91 1.21
N PRO A 127 -8.04 -12.65 1.67
CA PRO A 127 -8.24 -14.02 1.23
C PRO A 127 -8.71 -14.08 -0.23
N PRO A 128 -8.43 -15.18 -0.96
CA PRO A 128 -8.70 -15.28 -2.39
C PRO A 128 -10.15 -14.94 -2.79
N GLU A 129 -11.12 -15.35 -1.98
CA GLU A 129 -12.55 -15.15 -2.25
C GLU A 129 -13.02 -13.71 -2.05
N SER A 130 -12.15 -12.83 -1.53
CA SER A 130 -12.43 -11.41 -1.31
C SER A 130 -11.80 -10.49 -2.34
N LEU A 131 -11.02 -10.98 -3.31
CA LEU A 131 -10.18 -10.15 -4.19
C LEU A 131 -10.94 -9.20 -5.11
N GLY A 132 -12.21 -9.46 -5.42
CA GLY A 132 -13.00 -8.63 -6.34
C GLY A 132 -12.31 -8.50 -7.70
N GLU A 133 -12.09 -7.27 -8.16
CA GLU A 133 -11.46 -6.98 -9.46
C GLU A 133 -9.96 -7.32 -9.51
N LEU A 134 -9.29 -7.46 -8.35
CA LEU A 134 -7.86 -7.80 -8.28
C LEU A 134 -7.56 -9.23 -8.77
N GLU A 135 -8.55 -10.13 -8.80
CA GLU A 135 -8.38 -11.48 -9.34
C GLU A 135 -7.84 -11.46 -10.78
N ARG A 136 -8.24 -10.46 -11.58
CA ARG A 136 -7.78 -10.28 -12.97
C ARG A 136 -6.34 -9.77 -13.07
N VAL A 137 -5.93 -8.92 -12.14
CA VAL A 137 -4.56 -8.37 -12.11
C VAL A 137 -3.55 -9.48 -11.87
N PHE A 138 -3.93 -10.44 -11.05
CA PHE A 138 -3.05 -11.50 -10.61
C PHE A 138 -3.21 -12.82 -11.39
N ASP A 139 -4.21 -12.94 -12.26
CA ASP A 139 -4.54 -14.16 -13.04
C ASP A 139 -4.74 -15.40 -12.15
N GLY A 140 -5.56 -15.23 -11.11
CA GLY A 140 -6.00 -16.35 -10.29
C GLY A 140 -6.43 -16.00 -8.88
N ARG A 141 -6.99 -17.01 -8.21
CA ARG A 141 -7.46 -16.95 -6.82
C ARG A 141 -6.36 -17.40 -5.88
N ARG A 142 -5.49 -16.49 -5.49
CA ARG A 142 -4.53 -16.71 -4.41
C ARG A 142 -4.69 -15.63 -3.36
N ALA A 143 -4.16 -15.86 -2.17
CA ALA A 143 -4.19 -14.83 -1.15
C ALA A 143 -3.33 -13.64 -1.59
N LEU A 144 -3.75 -12.45 -1.17
CA LEU A 144 -3.01 -11.22 -1.41
C LEU A 144 -2.49 -10.67 -0.08
N PHE A 145 -1.19 -10.45 -0.02
CA PHE A 145 -0.53 -9.74 1.05
C PHE A 145 -0.31 -8.29 0.62
N VAL A 146 -0.72 -7.34 1.46
CA VAL A 146 -0.64 -5.91 1.15
C VAL A 146 0.26 -5.22 2.15
N GLU A 147 1.26 -4.52 1.64
CA GLU A 147 2.06 -3.54 2.38
C GLU A 147 1.59 -2.12 2.05
N ILE A 148 1.56 -1.25 3.05
CA ILE A 148 1.09 0.12 2.95
C ILE A 148 2.18 1.05 3.46
N ARG A 149 2.63 1.94 2.59
CA ARG A 149 3.70 2.91 2.85
C ARG A 149 3.22 4.31 2.51
N GLY A 150 3.21 5.16 3.54
CA GLY A 150 2.81 6.55 3.42
C GLY A 150 3.99 7.49 3.59
N SER A 151 4.08 8.53 2.76
CA SER A 151 4.92 9.68 3.06
C SER A 151 4.27 10.97 2.58
N ALA A 152 3.94 11.83 3.54
CA ALA A 152 3.42 13.16 3.23
C ALA A 152 4.45 14.04 2.51
N THR A 153 5.75 13.73 2.49
CA THR A 153 6.77 14.57 1.82
C THR A 153 7.48 13.86 0.68
N GLY A 154 7.23 12.56 0.49
CA GLY A 154 8.05 11.68 -0.36
C GLY A 154 9.40 11.33 0.26
N ARG A 155 9.85 12.03 1.31
CA ARG A 155 11.11 11.71 2.00
C ARG A 155 11.02 10.32 2.64
N GLY A 156 12.10 9.56 2.51
CA GLY A 156 12.20 8.22 3.06
C GLY A 156 11.38 7.17 2.32
N MET A 157 10.88 7.47 1.11
CA MET A 157 10.01 6.54 0.39
C MET A 157 10.78 5.36 -0.19
N TYR A 158 12.02 5.55 -0.63
CA TYR A 158 12.88 4.47 -1.12
C TYR A 158 13.14 3.43 -0.03
N GLU A 159 13.52 3.86 1.17
CA GLU A 159 13.77 2.99 2.32
C GLU A 159 12.48 2.29 2.78
N LYS A 160 11.34 2.96 2.66
CA LYS A 160 10.02 2.35 2.93
C LYS A 160 9.63 1.31 1.90
N ALA A 161 9.93 1.56 0.63
CA ALA A 161 9.70 0.63 -0.48
C ALA A 161 10.59 -0.59 -0.33
N GLU A 162 11.88 -0.39 -0.06
CA GLU A 162 12.85 -1.45 0.18
C GLU A 162 12.36 -2.40 1.28
N LYS A 163 11.98 -1.84 2.44
CA LYS A 163 11.42 -2.62 3.54
C LYS A 163 10.13 -3.35 3.14
N ALA A 164 9.26 -2.73 2.35
CA ALA A 164 8.02 -3.36 1.89
C ALA A 164 8.30 -4.53 0.94
N PHE A 165 9.23 -4.39 0.01
CA PHE A 165 9.61 -5.46 -0.92
C PHE A 165 10.28 -6.63 -0.21
N ARG A 166 11.16 -6.37 0.76
CA ARG A 166 11.72 -7.42 1.63
C ARG A 166 10.65 -8.18 2.41
N THR A 167 9.69 -7.46 3.00
CA THR A 167 8.56 -8.10 3.71
C THR A 167 7.71 -8.93 2.76
N LEU A 168 7.37 -8.40 1.58
CA LEU A 168 6.60 -9.14 0.59
C LEU A 168 7.34 -10.38 0.09
N GLU A 169 8.67 -10.29 -0.10
CA GLU A 169 9.49 -11.44 -0.47
C GLU A 169 9.35 -12.59 0.51
N ALA A 170 9.48 -12.27 1.80
CA ALA A 170 9.42 -13.24 2.88
C ALA A 170 8.05 -13.92 3.00
N VAL A 171 6.95 -13.21 2.72
CA VAL A 171 5.58 -13.70 2.97
C VAL A 171 4.86 -14.25 1.73
N ARG A 172 5.25 -13.86 0.51
CA ARG A 172 4.58 -14.30 -0.72
C ARG A 172 4.92 -15.72 -1.11
N TYR A 173 6.13 -16.17 -0.73
CA TYR A 173 6.67 -17.44 -1.16
C TYR A 173 5.88 -18.61 -0.55
N PRO A 174 5.52 -19.67 -1.32
CA PRO A 174 5.75 -19.87 -2.75
C PRO A 174 4.55 -19.54 -3.67
N ARG A 175 3.39 -19.10 -3.14
CA ARG A 175 2.12 -19.09 -3.92
C ARG A 175 1.12 -17.99 -3.53
N ALA A 176 1.55 -16.84 -3.02
CA ALA A 176 0.67 -15.69 -2.78
C ALA A 176 1.09 -14.49 -3.61
N PHE A 177 0.14 -13.58 -3.84
CA PHE A 177 0.39 -12.31 -4.52
C PHE A 177 0.81 -11.25 -3.52
N GLY A 178 1.64 -10.30 -3.99
CA GLY A 178 2.05 -9.14 -3.21
C GLY A 178 1.49 -7.85 -3.81
N MET A 179 1.09 -6.92 -2.96
CA MET A 179 0.83 -5.54 -3.37
C MET A 179 1.49 -4.58 -2.40
N VAL A 180 2.16 -3.55 -2.92
CA VAL A 180 2.59 -2.39 -2.12
C VAL A 180 1.79 -1.17 -2.53
N SER A 181 1.15 -0.53 -1.56
CA SER A 181 0.48 0.76 -1.71
C SER A 181 1.38 1.88 -1.21
N PHE A 182 1.75 2.78 -2.11
CA PHE A 182 2.54 3.98 -1.85
C PHE A 182 1.63 5.21 -1.86
N VAL A 183 1.33 5.75 -0.68
CA VAL A 183 0.47 6.93 -0.54
C VAL A 183 1.34 8.17 -0.39
N THR A 184 1.18 9.10 -1.32
CA THR A 184 1.88 10.40 -1.33
C THR A 184 0.87 11.56 -1.41
N ARG A 185 1.33 12.79 -1.62
CA ARG A 185 0.45 13.97 -1.69
C ARG A 185 -0.46 13.89 -2.91
N GLY A 186 -1.72 13.52 -2.68
CA GLY A 186 -2.76 13.54 -3.71
C GLY A 186 -2.66 12.42 -4.75
N SER A 187 -1.78 11.44 -4.54
CA SER A 187 -1.68 10.24 -5.37
C SER A 187 -1.43 8.98 -4.55
N ILE A 188 -1.88 7.87 -5.10
CA ILE A 188 -1.59 6.52 -4.62
C ILE A 188 -0.93 5.78 -5.77
N GLY A 189 0.22 5.16 -5.50
CA GLY A 189 0.86 4.22 -6.41
C GLY A 189 0.67 2.80 -5.90
N LEU A 190 0.20 1.88 -6.74
CA LEU A 190 0.12 0.46 -6.44
C LEU A 190 1.15 -0.31 -7.25
N VAL A 191 1.95 -1.11 -6.56
CA VAL A 191 2.85 -2.07 -7.20
C VAL A 191 2.32 -3.46 -6.95
N TYR A 192 1.99 -4.18 -8.01
CA TYR A 192 1.57 -5.57 -7.98
C TYR A 192 2.78 -6.48 -8.24
N VAL A 193 3.04 -7.42 -7.34
CA VAL A 193 4.12 -8.41 -7.46
C VAL A 193 3.49 -9.76 -7.77
N ARG A 194 3.83 -10.32 -8.93
CA ARG A 194 3.27 -11.57 -9.46
C ARG A 194 4.20 -12.75 -9.31
#